data_AF-A0A4D6N2X1-F1
#
_entry.id   AF-A0A4D6N2X1-F1
#
_cell.length_a   1.000
_cell.length_b   1.000
_cell.length_c   1.000
_cell.angle_alpha   90.00
_cell.angle_beta   90.00
_cell.angle_gamma   90.00
#
_symmetry.space_group_name_H-M   'P 1'
#
loop_
_entity.id
_entity.type
_entity.pdbx_description
1 polymer ?
#
loop_
_entity_poly.entity_id
_entity_poly.type
_entity_poly.pdbx_seq_one_letter_code
_entity_poly.pdbx_strand_id
1 'polypeptide(L)'
;METSHPLSIESFSYSWLVNLRPPSLESLEASLRTSLDASDEASFIEMDPRKPPSKRFFKNSQDSKFDFPISQSPLTLVHADELFSNGYLMPLFVESLQMEEYEFSDSNTSPVSSSHAPQSQAPTCPSRCLSLKGCRTLSRRVFQKYLNFLRPLCRRLRGHKSSTETAAKRGVSVKNRRYYSDTSPRISVALSADDWRYSCDSESSIYEAVLHCKRSIGNADFQISQFGGKPNGNIAKALQSAWTKACASTSASKIVIPKGTFQMTHVLLKGPCKAPVELYVDGTIKAPVKPEDMGGDEILRIDYVNGLSITGNGVFDGQGSYAWKQNECSKKANCKLLGMNFAFNFVTNSIVRSITSKDSKHFHVNVLGCKNLTFDGFKVTAPHNSANTDGIHIGRSNGVNVLNTNIATGDDCVSLGDGSRNVLVQNVKCGPGHGIAIGSLGKYKEEEPVDGITIKGCTLKGTDNGVRIKTWPSTPGTITVTNMRFEDITMDNVKNPIIIDQEYCPWNQCTKKYPSKIRISKVIIKNIKGTSATKEGLILACSSGVPCQGVEISNVDLKFNGAPAIAVCSNVKPKISGKVPPCTAPNNRKQ
;
A
#
# COMPACT_ATOMS: atom_id res chain seq x y z
N MET A 1 36.42 -4.20 27.53
CA MET A 1 35.54 -3.59 26.51
C MET A 1 35.20 -4.67 25.51
N GLU A 2 33.95 -5.12 25.47
CA GLU A 2 33.52 -6.12 24.49
C GLU A 2 33.23 -5.44 23.15
N THR A 3 33.94 -5.83 22.10
CA THR A 3 33.67 -5.38 20.73
C THR A 3 32.48 -6.16 20.18
N SER A 4 31.28 -5.60 20.31
CA SER A 4 30.07 -6.16 19.72
C SER A 4 30.16 -6.15 18.20
N HIS A 5 30.40 -7.32 17.61
CA HIS A 5 30.38 -7.52 16.16
C HIS A 5 28.95 -7.24 15.62
N PRO A 6 28.79 -6.45 14.55
CA PRO A 6 27.48 -6.20 13.95
C PRO A 6 26.92 -7.49 13.33
N LEU A 7 25.66 -7.81 13.64
CA LEU A 7 24.99 -9.07 13.25
C LEU A 7 24.19 -8.95 11.94
N SER A 8 24.50 -7.96 11.10
CA SER A 8 23.83 -7.76 9.81
C SER A 8 24.04 -8.95 8.88
N ILE A 9 22.96 -9.63 8.50
CA ILE A 9 22.94 -10.73 7.54
C ILE A 9 22.22 -10.27 6.28
N GLU A 10 22.71 -10.72 5.13
CA GLU A 10 22.09 -10.39 3.85
C GLU A 10 20.97 -11.35 3.48
N SER A 11 19.72 -10.88 3.52
CA SER A 11 18.57 -11.63 2.99
C SER A 11 18.47 -11.64 1.47
N PHE A 12 19.46 -11.08 0.77
CA PHE A 12 19.64 -11.28 -0.67
C PHE A 12 20.09 -12.72 -0.93
N SER A 13 19.10 -13.60 -1.03
CA SER A 13 19.13 -14.92 -1.67
C SER A 13 17.80 -15.12 -2.36
N TYR A 14 17.80 -15.24 -3.69
CA TYR A 14 16.59 -15.48 -4.48
C TYR A 14 16.07 -16.94 -4.39
N SER A 15 16.52 -17.72 -3.40
CA SER A 15 16.11 -19.12 -3.21
C SER A 15 14.60 -19.32 -3.06
N TRP A 16 13.88 -18.30 -2.58
CA TRP A 16 12.41 -18.28 -2.49
C TRP A 16 11.69 -18.10 -3.84
N LEU A 17 12.37 -17.68 -4.93
CA LEU A 17 11.80 -17.66 -6.29
C LEU A 17 11.85 -19.03 -6.97
N VAL A 18 12.81 -19.88 -6.61
CA VAL A 18 13.14 -21.10 -7.38
C VAL A 18 12.02 -22.16 -7.33
N ASN A 19 11.17 -22.14 -6.29
CA ASN A 19 10.03 -23.05 -6.14
C ASN A 19 8.81 -22.68 -7.01
N LEU A 20 8.91 -21.73 -7.94
CA LEU A 20 7.85 -21.39 -8.91
C LEU A 20 7.84 -22.31 -10.14
N ARG A 21 7.83 -23.63 -9.92
CA ARG A 21 7.33 -24.62 -10.89
C ARG A 21 6.18 -25.40 -10.23
N PRO A 22 5.03 -25.58 -10.91
CA PRO A 22 4.00 -26.46 -10.41
C PRO A 22 4.53 -27.92 -10.38
N PRO A 23 4.15 -28.74 -9.40
CA PRO A 23 4.46 -30.16 -9.44
C PRO A 23 3.71 -30.79 -10.62
N SER A 24 4.45 -31.20 -11.65
CA SER A 24 3.95 -32.09 -12.69
C SER A 24 3.56 -33.42 -12.04
N LEU A 25 2.33 -33.85 -12.27
CA LEU A 25 1.76 -35.07 -11.71
C LEU A 25 2.33 -36.31 -12.41
N GLU A 26 3.55 -36.73 -12.06
CA GLU A 26 4.09 -38.06 -12.40
C GLU A 26 5.40 -38.35 -11.63
N SER A 27 5.33 -39.22 -10.62
CA SER A 27 6.49 -39.98 -10.10
C SER A 27 6.06 -41.10 -9.14
N LEU A 28 5.49 -42.18 -9.68
CA LEU A 28 5.43 -43.48 -9.01
C LEU A 28 5.40 -44.57 -10.07
N GLU A 29 6.15 -45.64 -9.81
CA GLU A 29 6.44 -46.76 -10.74
C GLU A 29 7.24 -46.37 -12.01
N ALA A 30 8.02 -47.29 -12.58
CA ALA A 30 9.29 -47.85 -12.11
C ALA A 30 9.82 -48.78 -13.23
N SER A 31 11.14 -48.76 -13.48
CA SER A 31 11.90 -49.81 -14.19
C SER A 31 11.33 -50.35 -15.52
N LEU A 32 11.99 -50.03 -16.65
CA LEU A 32 12.66 -51.05 -17.50
C LEU A 32 13.52 -50.44 -18.64
N ARG A 33 14.73 -51.00 -18.77
CA ARG A 33 15.56 -51.29 -19.97
C ARG A 33 15.52 -50.44 -21.29
N THR A 34 16.74 -50.10 -21.72
CA THR A 34 17.32 -50.19 -23.10
C THR A 34 16.88 -49.28 -24.26
N SER A 35 17.80 -48.37 -24.61
CA SER A 35 18.44 -48.18 -25.95
C SER A 35 17.71 -47.52 -27.14
N LEU A 36 18.57 -46.98 -28.03
CA LEU A 36 18.41 -46.56 -29.43
C LEU A 36 17.93 -45.13 -29.71
N ASP A 37 18.43 -44.64 -30.85
CA ASP A 37 18.45 -43.26 -31.32
C ASP A 37 17.24 -42.89 -32.20
N ALA A 38 16.87 -41.61 -32.22
CA ALA A 38 16.28 -40.93 -33.38
C ALA A 38 16.41 -39.40 -33.26
N SER A 39 16.40 -38.71 -34.40
CA SER A 39 16.35 -37.25 -34.51
C SER A 39 14.92 -36.70 -34.50
N ASP A 40 14.77 -35.40 -34.23
CA ASP A 40 14.27 -34.38 -35.19
C ASP A 40 14.30 -33.02 -34.47
N GLU A 41 15.07 -32.01 -34.89
CA GLU A 41 14.87 -31.10 -36.04
C GLU A 41 13.59 -30.24 -36.00
N ALA A 42 13.76 -28.99 -35.54
CA ALA A 42 12.89 -27.85 -35.85
C ALA A 42 13.59 -26.50 -35.51
N SER A 43 14.23 -25.91 -36.52
CA SER A 43 14.57 -24.48 -36.62
C SER A 43 13.31 -23.57 -36.56
N PHE A 44 13.31 -22.25 -36.35
CA PHE A 44 14.30 -21.17 -36.11
C PHE A 44 13.57 -20.04 -35.30
N ILE A 45 14.09 -18.87 -34.91
CA ILE A 45 14.72 -17.79 -35.69
C ILE A 45 15.69 -17.00 -34.80
N GLU A 46 16.86 -16.67 -35.35
CA GLU A 46 17.87 -15.77 -34.78
C GLU A 46 17.72 -14.33 -35.34
N MET A 47 18.08 -13.28 -34.58
CA MET A 47 17.93 -11.87 -34.99
C MET A 47 19.26 -11.18 -35.35
N ASP A 48 19.38 -10.75 -36.60
CA ASP A 48 20.54 -10.02 -37.15
C ASP A 48 20.66 -8.57 -36.59
N PRO A 49 21.79 -8.18 -35.97
CA PRO A 49 21.98 -6.87 -35.35
C PRO A 49 22.29 -5.70 -36.32
N ARG A 50 22.10 -5.83 -37.64
CA ARG A 50 22.59 -4.86 -38.66
C ARG A 50 21.61 -3.78 -39.18
N LYS A 51 20.44 -3.55 -38.54
CA LYS A 51 19.45 -2.56 -39.05
C LYS A 51 19.43 -1.20 -38.30
N PRO A 52 19.56 -0.04 -38.99
CA PRO A 52 19.56 1.29 -38.37
C PRO A 52 18.14 1.91 -38.19
N PRO A 53 17.95 2.85 -37.25
CA PRO A 53 16.63 3.39 -36.89
C PRO A 53 16.21 4.63 -37.71
N SER A 54 14.93 4.69 -38.10
CA SER A 54 14.28 5.87 -38.71
C SER A 54 12.75 5.72 -38.69
N LYS A 55 11.90 6.75 -38.56
CA LYS A 55 12.13 8.21 -38.34
C LYS A 55 10.83 8.86 -37.84
N ARG A 56 10.95 9.84 -36.93
CA ARG A 56 10.08 11.01 -36.70
C ARG A 56 8.54 10.85 -36.73
N PHE A 57 7.91 11.16 -35.59
CA PHE A 57 6.82 12.15 -35.57
C PHE A 57 7.23 13.34 -34.68
N PHE A 58 6.85 14.54 -35.08
CA PHE A 58 6.97 15.78 -34.31
C PHE A 58 5.56 16.38 -34.14
N LYS A 59 5.17 16.75 -32.92
CA LYS A 59 4.54 18.06 -32.67
C LYS A 59 4.44 18.43 -31.19
N ASN A 60 4.64 19.73 -30.96
CA ASN A 60 4.18 20.58 -29.86
C ASN A 60 4.34 20.11 -28.41
N SER A 61 5.26 20.77 -27.71
CA SER A 61 5.10 21.10 -26.29
C SER A 61 3.93 22.04 -26.05
N GLN A 62 3.34 21.98 -24.85
CA GLN A 62 2.75 23.13 -24.17
C GLN A 62 3.28 23.13 -22.74
N ASP A 63 3.89 24.24 -22.32
CA ASP A 63 4.49 24.38 -21.00
C ASP A 63 3.43 24.83 -19.97
N SER A 64 2.89 23.87 -19.20
CA SER A 64 2.02 24.18 -18.06
C SER A 64 2.84 24.57 -16.82
N LYS A 65 3.35 25.80 -16.81
CA LYS A 65 3.83 26.44 -15.58
C LYS A 65 2.68 26.60 -14.57
N PHE A 66 2.86 26.05 -13.37
CA PHE A 66 2.05 26.37 -12.19
C PHE A 66 2.97 26.87 -11.07
N ASP A 67 3.34 28.15 -11.17
CA ASP A 67 4.01 28.87 -10.09
C ASP A 67 2.93 29.39 -9.13
N PHE A 68 2.84 28.82 -7.91
CA PHE A 68 1.92 29.29 -6.86
C PHE A 68 2.63 30.28 -5.92
N PRO A 69 2.18 31.54 -5.80
CA PRO A 69 2.73 32.46 -4.82
C PRO A 69 2.26 32.10 -3.40
N ILE A 70 3.21 31.81 -2.51
CA ILE A 70 2.92 31.63 -1.08
C ILE A 70 2.79 33.01 -0.45
N SER A 71 1.56 33.55 -0.44
CA SER A 71 1.23 34.70 0.42
C SER A 71 1.01 34.23 1.86
N GLN A 72 1.39 35.07 2.83
CA GLN A 72 1.17 34.79 4.25
C GLN A 72 -0.28 35.11 4.64
N SER A 73 -0.81 34.38 5.62
CA SER A 73 -2.19 34.51 6.08
C SER A 73 -2.41 35.75 6.96
N PRO A 74 -3.67 36.12 7.15
CA PRO A 74 -4.20 36.07 8.52
C PRO A 74 -5.34 35.04 8.64
N LEU A 75 -5.34 34.29 9.74
CA LEU A 75 -6.39 33.32 10.08
C LEU A 75 -7.59 34.05 10.69
N THR A 76 -8.66 34.22 9.92
CA THR A 76 -9.99 34.51 10.48
C THR A 76 -10.52 33.25 11.15
N LEU A 77 -10.48 33.21 12.47
CA LEU A 77 -11.00 32.08 13.25
C LEU A 77 -12.53 32.17 13.31
N VAL A 78 -13.23 31.43 12.44
CA VAL A 78 -14.69 31.34 12.39
C VAL A 78 -15.17 30.33 13.44
N HIS A 79 -16.23 30.66 14.19
CA HIS A 79 -16.76 29.76 15.21
C HIS A 79 -17.51 28.59 14.56
N ALA A 80 -17.47 27.39 15.15
CA ALA A 80 -18.12 26.20 14.57
C ALA A 80 -19.63 26.40 14.37
N ASP A 81 -20.25 27.18 15.25
CA ASP A 81 -21.69 27.50 15.28
C ASP A 81 -22.13 28.41 14.11
N GLU A 82 -21.18 29.07 13.43
CA GLU A 82 -21.44 29.93 12.27
C GLU A 82 -21.40 29.15 10.94
N LEU A 83 -20.77 27.96 10.93
CA LEU A 83 -20.68 27.09 9.75
C LEU A 83 -21.81 26.05 9.68
N PHE A 84 -22.48 25.76 10.80
CA PHE A 84 -23.52 24.73 10.91
C PHE A 84 -24.79 25.26 11.57
N SER A 85 -25.88 25.35 10.80
CA SER A 85 -27.21 25.66 11.34
C SER A 85 -28.17 24.49 11.09
N ASN A 86 -28.86 24.02 12.15
CA ASN A 86 -29.82 22.92 12.11
C ASN A 86 -29.31 21.63 11.41
N GLY A 87 -28.00 21.35 11.49
CA GLY A 87 -27.37 20.18 10.88
C GLY A 87 -26.97 20.34 9.41
N TYR A 88 -27.14 21.52 8.81
CA TYR A 88 -26.74 21.82 7.43
C TYR A 88 -25.55 22.79 7.39
N LEU A 89 -24.64 22.54 6.45
CA LEU A 89 -23.44 23.36 6.23
C LEU A 89 -23.78 24.52 5.29
N MET A 90 -23.49 25.75 5.71
CA MET A 90 -23.86 26.96 4.97
C MET A 90 -22.72 27.47 4.06
N PRO A 91 -23.00 27.90 2.81
CA PRO A 91 -21.99 28.48 1.93
C PRO A 91 -21.69 29.93 2.30
N LEU A 92 -20.44 30.20 2.70
CA LEU A 92 -19.91 31.56 2.85
C LEU A 92 -19.66 32.20 1.48
N PHE A 93 -20.34 33.30 1.20
CA PHE A 93 -20.03 34.17 0.07
C PHE A 93 -19.04 35.25 0.52
N VAL A 94 -17.83 35.22 -0.04
CA VAL A 94 -16.85 36.30 0.13
C VAL A 94 -17.05 37.29 -1.01
N GLU A 95 -17.45 38.52 -0.67
CA GLU A 95 -17.71 39.57 -1.64
C GLU A 95 -16.39 40.16 -2.16
N SER A 96 -16.33 40.48 -3.45
CA SER A 96 -15.08 40.76 -4.16
C SER A 96 -14.60 42.21 -4.00
N LEU A 97 -13.39 42.40 -3.46
CA LEU A 97 -12.66 43.66 -3.59
C LEU A 97 -12.03 43.81 -4.99
N GLN A 98 -11.87 45.06 -5.42
CA GLN A 98 -11.66 45.44 -6.81
C GLN A 98 -10.18 45.42 -7.23
N MET A 99 -9.94 45.35 -8.54
CA MET A 99 -8.64 45.66 -9.14
C MET A 99 -8.39 47.18 -9.10
N GLU A 100 -7.22 47.60 -8.64
CA GLU A 100 -6.62 48.88 -9.05
C GLU A 100 -5.80 48.64 -10.33
N GLU A 101 -5.92 49.52 -11.31
CA GLU A 101 -5.15 49.49 -12.55
C GLU A 101 -4.13 50.65 -12.57
N TYR A 102 -2.98 50.42 -13.20
CA TYR A 102 -1.78 51.25 -13.02
C TYR A 102 -1.72 52.34 -14.10
N GLU A 103 -1.89 53.61 -13.71
CA GLU A 103 -1.77 54.72 -14.68
C GLU A 103 -0.34 54.88 -15.21
N PHE A 104 -0.23 55.12 -16.51
CA PHE A 104 0.94 55.72 -17.14
C PHE A 104 0.48 56.93 -17.95
N SER A 105 1.23 58.02 -17.87
CA SER A 105 0.85 59.31 -18.46
C SER A 105 0.90 59.31 -19.99
N ASP A 106 -0.12 59.87 -20.64
CA ASP A 106 0.15 61.03 -21.50
C ASP A 106 -1.09 61.93 -21.72
N SER A 107 -0.90 63.06 -22.38
CA SER A 107 -1.77 64.25 -22.25
C SER A 107 -2.74 64.56 -23.42
N ASN A 108 -3.78 65.33 -23.06
CA ASN A 108 -4.42 66.44 -23.79
C ASN A 108 -5.85 66.36 -24.39
N THR A 109 -6.55 67.47 -24.14
CA THR A 109 -7.67 68.10 -24.87
C THR A 109 -9.10 67.54 -24.78
N SER A 110 -10.04 68.50 -24.68
CA SER A 110 -11.45 68.31 -24.31
C SER A 110 -12.39 68.95 -25.38
N PRO A 111 -13.65 69.38 -25.13
CA PRO A 111 -14.81 68.62 -25.65
C PRO A 111 -15.81 69.44 -26.49
N VAL A 112 -16.76 68.78 -27.17
CA VAL A 112 -17.97 69.41 -27.75
C VAL A 112 -19.21 68.52 -27.52
N SER A 113 -20.36 69.15 -27.30
CA SER A 113 -21.66 68.52 -26.98
C SER A 113 -22.73 68.79 -28.06
N SER A 114 -23.96 68.33 -27.83
CA SER A 114 -25.22 68.61 -28.58
C SER A 114 -25.42 67.87 -29.91
N SER A 115 -26.64 67.62 -30.40
CA SER A 115 -27.97 67.43 -29.76
C SER A 115 -29.00 66.99 -30.82
N HIS A 116 -29.96 66.11 -30.49
CA HIS A 116 -31.40 66.19 -30.84
C HIS A 116 -32.18 64.88 -30.58
N ALA A 117 -33.43 65.04 -30.15
CA ALA A 117 -34.53 64.07 -30.01
C ALA A 117 -35.83 64.81 -30.46
N PRO A 118 -37.09 64.31 -30.34
CA PRO A 118 -37.65 63.00 -29.94
C PRO A 118 -38.28 62.28 -31.19
N GLN A 119 -39.17 61.27 -31.17
CA GLN A 119 -40.04 60.55 -30.21
C GLN A 119 -39.84 59.02 -30.39
N SER A 120 -40.11 58.08 -29.47
CA SER A 120 -41.07 57.90 -28.36
C SER A 120 -42.50 57.49 -28.74
N GLN A 121 -42.90 56.25 -28.41
CA GLN A 121 -44.13 55.98 -27.65
C GLN A 121 -44.22 54.51 -27.18
N ALA A 122 -44.36 54.33 -25.88
CA ALA A 122 -44.87 53.13 -25.24
C ALA A 122 -45.46 53.52 -23.88
N PRO A 123 -46.73 53.17 -23.62
CA PRO A 123 -47.11 52.61 -22.32
C PRO A 123 -48.11 51.43 -22.51
N THR A 124 -48.46 50.59 -21.53
CA THR A 124 -48.48 50.75 -20.06
C THR A 124 -48.01 49.49 -19.29
N CYS A 125 -47.52 49.70 -18.06
CA CYS A 125 -47.48 48.73 -16.95
C CYS A 125 -48.68 49.05 -15.99
N PRO A 126 -48.94 48.39 -14.82
CA PRO A 126 -48.09 47.59 -13.93
C PRO A 126 -48.71 46.18 -13.63
N SER A 127 -48.38 45.37 -12.60
CA SER A 127 -47.63 45.52 -11.33
C SER A 127 -46.98 44.20 -10.85
N ARG A 128 -46.21 44.24 -9.73
CA ARG A 128 -45.53 43.08 -9.10
C ARG A 128 -46.41 42.43 -8.01
N CYS A 129 -46.37 41.10 -7.82
CA CYS A 129 -45.52 40.41 -6.80
C CYS A 129 -45.95 38.93 -6.48
N LEU A 130 -45.08 38.21 -5.75
CA LEU A 130 -45.31 37.02 -4.88
C LEU A 130 -45.76 35.64 -5.45
N SER A 131 -44.78 34.72 -5.49
CA SER A 131 -44.70 33.42 -4.76
C SER A 131 -45.68 32.24 -4.98
N LEU A 132 -45.08 31.02 -5.01
CA LEU A 132 -45.62 29.69 -4.66
C LEU A 132 -46.90 29.16 -5.36
N LYS A 133 -46.73 28.26 -6.35
CA LYS A 133 -47.19 26.84 -6.36
C LYS A 133 -47.04 26.14 -7.72
N GLY A 134 -46.89 24.81 -7.69
CA GLY A 134 -47.47 23.94 -8.73
C GLY A 134 -46.56 23.40 -9.85
N CYS A 135 -45.64 22.48 -9.54
CA CYS A 135 -45.05 21.62 -10.58
C CYS A 135 -45.82 20.28 -10.69
N ARG A 136 -46.72 20.16 -11.67
CA ARG A 136 -47.41 18.91 -12.04
C ARG A 136 -47.71 18.90 -13.54
N THR A 137 -47.05 18.03 -14.30
CA THR A 137 -47.65 16.81 -14.91
C THR A 137 -46.67 16.14 -15.88
N LEU A 138 -46.17 14.95 -15.55
CA LEU A 138 -45.66 14.00 -16.55
C LEU A 138 -46.83 13.13 -17.05
N SER A 139 -46.87 12.86 -18.36
CA SER A 139 -48.11 12.35 -18.99
C SER A 139 -48.38 10.86 -18.70
N ARG A 140 -49.65 10.53 -18.41
CA ARG A 140 -50.16 9.15 -18.19
C ARG A 140 -49.84 8.16 -19.33
N ARG A 141 -49.52 8.64 -20.55
CA ARG A 141 -49.31 7.81 -21.74
C ARG A 141 -48.05 6.93 -21.67
N VAL A 142 -47.04 7.31 -20.89
CA VAL A 142 -45.80 6.51 -20.75
C VAL A 142 -46.03 5.29 -19.85
N PHE A 143 -46.64 5.48 -18.68
CA PHE A 143 -46.91 4.41 -17.71
C PHE A 143 -47.82 3.31 -18.30
N GLN A 144 -48.82 3.70 -19.11
CA GLN A 144 -49.75 2.76 -19.73
C GLN A 144 -49.07 1.80 -20.74
N LYS A 145 -48.00 2.24 -21.43
CA LYS A 145 -47.23 1.37 -22.33
C LYS A 145 -46.45 0.30 -21.57
N TYR A 146 -45.79 0.67 -20.46
CA TYR A 146 -45.03 -0.28 -19.64
C TYR A 146 -45.92 -1.36 -19.02
N LEU A 147 -47.11 -0.98 -18.52
CA LEU A 147 -48.03 -1.93 -17.88
C LEU A 147 -48.57 -3.01 -18.84
N ASN A 148 -48.74 -2.68 -20.12
CA ASN A 148 -49.21 -3.63 -21.12
C ASN A 148 -48.14 -4.65 -21.54
N PHE A 149 -46.85 -4.32 -21.41
CA PHE A 149 -45.75 -5.24 -21.74
C PHE A 149 -45.58 -6.36 -20.69
N LEU A 150 -46.00 -6.12 -19.44
CA LEU A 150 -45.88 -7.08 -18.34
C LEU A 150 -47.08 -8.05 -18.22
N ARG A 151 -48.22 -7.73 -18.84
CA ARG A 151 -49.44 -8.55 -18.77
C ARG A 151 -49.33 -9.99 -19.31
N PRO A 152 -48.50 -10.32 -20.33
CA PRO A 152 -48.37 -11.70 -20.80
C PRO A 152 -47.66 -12.65 -19.83
N LEU A 153 -46.62 -12.19 -19.11
CA LEU A 153 -45.77 -13.06 -18.28
C LEU A 153 -46.53 -13.66 -17.09
N CYS A 154 -47.32 -12.85 -16.39
CA CYS A 154 -48.06 -13.28 -15.20
C CYS A 154 -49.18 -14.30 -15.48
N ARG A 155 -49.48 -14.62 -16.75
CA ARG A 155 -50.45 -15.67 -17.13
C ARG A 155 -49.84 -17.06 -17.34
N ARG A 156 -48.51 -17.23 -17.24
CA ARG A 156 -47.84 -18.55 -17.36
C ARG A 156 -47.52 -19.28 -16.04
N LEU A 157 -47.93 -18.74 -14.88
CA LEU A 157 -47.61 -19.31 -13.56
C LEU A 157 -48.83 -19.53 -12.62
N ARG A 158 -50.04 -19.65 -13.16
CA ARG A 158 -51.20 -20.18 -12.42
C ARG A 158 -52.04 -21.10 -13.30
N GLY A 159 -52.01 -22.41 -13.00
CA GLY A 159 -52.92 -23.40 -13.60
C GLY A 159 -52.31 -24.79 -13.75
N HIS A 160 -52.32 -25.60 -12.67
CA HIS A 160 -52.27 -27.08 -12.74
C HIS A 160 -52.73 -27.71 -11.42
N LYS A 161 -53.51 -28.81 -11.52
CA LYS A 161 -54.46 -29.44 -10.56
C LYS A 161 -55.90 -28.98 -10.82
N SER A 162 -56.89 -29.84 -11.12
CA SER A 162 -56.94 -31.31 -11.34
C SER A 162 -58.23 -31.63 -12.16
N SER A 163 -58.69 -32.84 -12.49
CA SER A 163 -58.28 -34.25 -12.30
C SER A 163 -59.14 -35.16 -13.20
N THR A 164 -58.66 -36.35 -13.59
CA THR A 164 -59.51 -37.46 -14.07
C THR A 164 -58.94 -38.82 -13.64
N GLU A 165 -59.80 -39.85 -13.62
CA GLU A 165 -59.58 -41.11 -12.90
C GLU A 165 -58.98 -42.26 -13.72
N THR A 166 -58.37 -43.23 -13.04
CA THR A 166 -58.59 -44.67 -13.31
C THR A 166 -58.20 -45.51 -12.09
N ALA A 167 -58.78 -46.69 -11.92
CA ALA A 167 -58.81 -47.40 -10.63
C ALA A 167 -57.96 -48.68 -10.56
N ALA A 168 -57.41 -48.96 -9.37
CA ALA A 168 -56.91 -50.28 -8.95
C ALA A 168 -57.18 -50.50 -7.44
N LYS A 169 -57.31 -51.75 -7.01
CA LYS A 169 -57.75 -52.14 -5.64
C LYS A 169 -56.61 -52.74 -4.79
N ARG A 170 -56.89 -52.85 -3.47
CA ARG A 170 -56.12 -53.43 -2.34
C ARG A 170 -55.24 -52.41 -1.58
N GLY A 171 -55.22 -52.40 -0.24
CA GLY A 171 -56.10 -53.12 0.68
C GLY A 171 -55.66 -53.09 2.16
N VAL A 172 -56.62 -52.81 3.06
CA VAL A 172 -56.68 -53.17 4.50
C VAL A 172 -55.42 -52.95 5.37
N SER A 173 -55.50 -51.96 6.28
CA SER A 173 -55.32 -52.22 7.72
C SER A 173 -56.03 -51.15 8.57
N VAL A 174 -56.35 -51.47 9.82
CA VAL A 174 -57.24 -50.69 10.69
C VAL A 174 -56.59 -50.43 12.06
N LYS A 175 -56.72 -49.20 12.58
CA LYS A 175 -56.73 -48.96 14.03
C LYS A 175 -57.42 -47.64 14.44
N ASN A 176 -58.69 -47.79 14.84
CA ASN A 176 -59.33 -47.24 16.04
C ASN A 176 -58.41 -46.53 17.07
N ARG A 177 -58.86 -45.57 17.91
CA ARG A 177 -60.19 -44.91 18.12
C ARG A 177 -60.09 -43.98 19.35
N ARG A 178 -60.72 -42.79 19.32
CA ARG A 178 -61.56 -42.23 20.42
C ARG A 178 -62.22 -40.90 20.05
N TYR A 179 -63.38 -40.65 20.66
CA TYR A 179 -64.24 -39.46 20.51
C TYR A 179 -64.09 -38.54 21.72
N TYR A 180 -64.38 -37.24 21.54
CA TYR A 180 -65.18 -36.33 22.39
C TYR A 180 -65.02 -34.91 21.77
N SER A 181 -66.04 -34.09 21.54
CA SER A 181 -67.50 -34.28 21.43
C SER A 181 -68.12 -33.04 20.77
N ASP A 182 -69.21 -33.20 20.02
CA ASP A 182 -69.89 -32.09 19.34
C ASP A 182 -70.54 -31.08 20.29
N THR A 183 -70.42 -29.79 19.96
CA THR A 183 -71.56 -28.86 20.00
C THR A 183 -71.58 -28.04 18.70
N SER A 184 -72.78 -27.73 18.22
CA SER A 184 -73.03 -27.05 16.93
C SER A 184 -74.31 -26.20 17.03
N PRO A 185 -74.64 -25.34 16.04
CA PRO A 185 -74.29 -23.92 16.12
C PRO A 185 -75.54 -23.03 16.15
N ARG A 186 -75.38 -21.71 16.40
CA ARG A 186 -76.44 -20.75 16.07
C ARG A 186 -76.00 -19.30 15.89
N ILE A 187 -76.70 -18.64 14.98
CA ILE A 187 -76.82 -17.19 14.75
C ILE A 187 -75.54 -16.49 14.27
N SER A 188 -75.50 -16.32 12.95
CA SER A 188 -74.75 -15.25 12.27
C SER A 188 -75.31 -13.88 12.66
N VAL A 189 -74.43 -12.95 13.03
CA VAL A 189 -74.70 -11.50 13.05
C VAL A 189 -73.89 -10.85 11.93
N ALA A 190 -74.43 -9.81 11.30
CA ALA A 190 -73.83 -9.17 10.13
C ALA A 190 -72.54 -8.39 10.47
N LEU A 191 -71.69 -8.21 9.46
CA LEU A 191 -70.48 -7.38 9.51
C LEU A 191 -70.82 -5.92 9.84
N SER A 192 -70.07 -5.32 10.78
CA SER A 192 -69.84 -3.87 10.77
C SER A 192 -68.73 -3.54 9.76
N ALA A 193 -68.77 -2.34 9.17
CA ALA A 193 -68.02 -2.02 7.95
C ALA A 193 -66.59 -1.43 8.18
N ASP A 194 -66.15 -1.28 9.43
CA ASP A 194 -65.00 -0.42 9.76
C ASP A 194 -63.64 -1.14 10.01
N ASP A 195 -63.62 -2.47 10.17
CA ASP A 195 -62.42 -3.19 10.64
C ASP A 195 -61.36 -3.49 9.55
N TRP A 196 -61.54 -2.96 8.33
CA TRP A 196 -60.61 -3.14 7.20
C TRP A 196 -59.56 -2.02 7.06
N ARG A 197 -59.18 -1.37 8.18
CA ARG A 197 -58.20 -0.27 8.19
C ARG A 197 -56.95 -0.47 9.06
N TYR A 198 -56.67 -1.68 9.54
CA TYR A 198 -55.47 -1.95 10.36
C TYR A 198 -54.62 -3.17 9.93
N SER A 199 -54.36 -3.31 8.62
CA SER A 199 -53.23 -4.13 8.14
C SER A 199 -52.69 -3.60 6.81
N CYS A 200 -51.84 -2.57 6.90
CA CYS A 200 -51.10 -1.98 5.79
C CYS A 200 -49.74 -1.47 6.31
N ASP A 201 -48.84 -2.38 6.63
CA ASP A 201 -47.46 -2.07 7.07
C ASP A 201 -46.59 -1.58 5.90
N SER A 202 -47.03 -0.51 5.25
CA SER A 202 -46.30 0.19 4.20
C SER A 202 -44.94 0.67 4.69
N GLU A 203 -44.85 1.11 5.95
CA GLU A 203 -43.56 1.45 6.57
C GLU A 203 -42.64 0.22 6.72
N SER A 204 -43.15 -0.95 7.10
CA SER A 204 -42.34 -2.18 7.16
C SER A 204 -41.82 -2.60 5.77
N SER A 205 -42.67 -2.55 4.75
CA SER A 205 -42.26 -2.85 3.37
C SER A 205 -41.31 -1.81 2.76
N ILE A 206 -41.43 -0.53 3.10
CA ILE A 206 -40.46 0.52 2.75
C ILE A 206 -39.16 0.33 3.52
N TYR A 207 -39.22 -0.04 4.80
CA TYR A 207 -38.05 -0.30 5.65
C TYR A 207 -37.26 -1.51 5.15
N GLU A 208 -37.92 -2.62 4.82
CA GLU A 208 -37.29 -3.77 4.18
C GLU A 208 -36.78 -3.46 2.77
N ALA A 209 -37.49 -2.64 1.97
CA ALA A 209 -36.97 -2.17 0.68
C ALA A 209 -35.71 -1.29 0.86
N VAL A 210 -35.65 -0.44 1.90
CA VAL A 210 -34.48 0.37 2.25
C VAL A 210 -33.34 -0.48 2.81
N LEU A 211 -33.63 -1.52 3.60
CA LEU A 211 -32.64 -2.49 4.08
C LEU A 211 -32.08 -3.32 2.93
N HIS A 212 -32.93 -3.80 2.02
CA HIS A 212 -32.50 -4.51 0.82
C HIS A 212 -31.67 -3.59 -0.09
N CYS A 213 -32.10 -2.35 -0.29
CA CYS A 213 -31.37 -1.35 -1.08
C CYS A 213 -30.00 -1.03 -0.45
N LYS A 214 -29.94 -0.81 0.87
CA LYS A 214 -28.68 -0.67 1.63
C LYS A 214 -27.79 -1.92 1.56
N ARG A 215 -28.36 -3.13 1.56
CA ARG A 215 -27.61 -4.40 1.35
C ARG A 215 -27.09 -4.58 -0.08
N SER A 216 -27.73 -3.96 -1.08
CA SER A 216 -27.27 -3.97 -2.49
C SER A 216 -26.36 -2.79 -2.88
N ILE A 217 -26.27 -1.75 -2.05
CA ILE A 217 -25.43 -0.55 -2.28
C ILE A 217 -24.24 -0.48 -1.32
N GLY A 218 -24.35 -1.02 -0.11
CA GLY A 218 -23.25 -1.08 0.85
C GLY A 218 -22.18 -2.10 0.46
N ASN A 219 -20.93 -1.80 0.81
CA ASN A 219 -19.83 -2.77 0.71
C ASN A 219 -20.18 -4.04 1.50
N ALA A 220 -19.82 -5.21 0.96
CA ALA A 220 -20.01 -6.47 1.66
C ALA A 220 -18.97 -6.59 2.80
N ASP A 221 -19.42 -6.33 4.04
CA ASP A 221 -18.62 -6.45 5.26
C ASP A 221 -18.59 -7.92 5.76
N PHE A 222 -17.56 -8.66 5.31
CA PHE A 222 -17.26 -10.05 5.67
C PHE A 222 -16.57 -10.16 7.04
N GLN A 223 -17.37 -10.31 8.10
CA GLN A 223 -16.89 -10.54 9.46
C GLN A 223 -16.27 -11.93 9.58
N ILE A 224 -15.04 -12.08 10.08
CA ILE A 224 -14.38 -13.42 10.18
C ILE A 224 -15.16 -14.46 11.01
N SER A 225 -16.04 -14.02 11.91
CA SER A 225 -16.93 -14.88 12.69
C SER A 225 -17.94 -15.64 11.82
N GLN A 226 -18.39 -15.06 10.70
CA GLN A 226 -19.25 -15.72 9.70
C GLN A 226 -18.54 -16.90 9.01
N PHE A 227 -17.21 -16.97 9.11
CA PHE A 227 -16.34 -18.00 8.53
C PHE A 227 -15.70 -18.88 9.62
N GLY A 228 -16.25 -18.87 10.84
CA GLY A 228 -15.79 -19.68 11.96
C GLY A 228 -14.61 -19.11 12.75
N GLY A 229 -14.15 -17.89 12.43
CA GLY A 229 -13.09 -17.20 13.17
C GLY A 229 -13.56 -16.85 14.59
N LYS A 230 -12.80 -17.29 15.61
CA LYS A 230 -13.11 -17.08 17.03
C LYS A 230 -11.90 -16.47 17.76
N PRO A 231 -12.10 -15.59 18.75
CA PRO A 231 -11.04 -15.14 19.63
C PRO A 231 -10.26 -16.31 20.24
N ASN A 232 -8.95 -16.12 20.41
CA ASN A 232 -7.96 -17.09 20.85
C ASN A 232 -7.79 -18.35 19.96
N GLY A 233 -8.65 -18.58 18.95
CA GLY A 233 -8.49 -19.65 17.96
C GLY A 233 -7.61 -19.25 16.78
N ASN A 234 -7.20 -20.22 15.96
CA ASN A 234 -6.51 -19.97 14.70
C ASN A 234 -7.50 -19.51 13.62
N ILE A 235 -7.36 -18.26 13.15
CA ILE A 235 -8.27 -17.67 12.17
C ILE A 235 -7.85 -17.87 10.71
N ALA A 236 -6.72 -18.53 10.42
CA ALA A 236 -6.16 -18.64 9.08
C ALA A 236 -7.17 -19.13 8.02
N LYS A 237 -7.88 -20.23 8.31
CA LYS A 237 -8.93 -20.78 7.41
C LYS A 237 -10.14 -19.85 7.28
N ALA A 238 -10.50 -19.12 8.34
CA ALA A 238 -11.62 -18.18 8.33
C ALA A 238 -11.30 -16.94 7.48
N LEU A 239 -10.10 -16.37 7.64
CA LEU A 239 -9.60 -15.26 6.84
C LEU A 239 -9.49 -15.63 5.36
N GLN A 240 -8.91 -16.80 5.03
CA GLN A 240 -8.79 -17.25 3.64
C GLN A 240 -10.16 -17.55 2.99
N SER A 241 -11.14 -18.02 3.77
CA SER A 241 -12.52 -18.21 3.30
C SER A 241 -13.26 -16.89 3.09
N ALA A 242 -13.03 -15.89 3.96
CA ALA A 242 -13.55 -14.53 3.79
C ALA A 242 -12.94 -13.85 2.56
N TRP A 243 -11.62 -13.97 2.38
CA TRP A 243 -10.89 -13.47 1.22
C TRP A 243 -11.40 -14.05 -0.09
N THR A 244 -11.62 -15.37 -0.15
CA THR A 244 -12.16 -16.03 -1.35
C THR A 244 -13.51 -15.43 -1.78
N LYS A 245 -14.39 -15.04 -0.84
CA LYS A 245 -15.66 -14.37 -1.17
C LYS A 245 -15.47 -12.88 -1.51
N ALA A 246 -14.65 -12.15 -0.75
CA ALA A 246 -14.37 -10.74 -0.97
C ALA A 246 -13.70 -10.47 -2.33
N CYS A 247 -12.63 -11.21 -2.63
CA CYS A 247 -11.87 -11.10 -3.88
C CYS A 247 -12.70 -11.48 -5.12
N ALA A 248 -13.71 -12.35 -4.96
CA ALA A 248 -14.66 -12.72 -6.00
C ALA A 248 -15.83 -11.75 -6.19
N SER A 249 -15.99 -10.74 -5.31
CA SER A 249 -17.04 -9.71 -5.35
C SER A 249 -16.85 -8.77 -6.55
N THR A 250 -17.94 -8.42 -7.24
CA THR A 250 -17.93 -7.43 -8.32
C THR A 250 -18.07 -5.98 -7.83
N SER A 251 -18.32 -5.79 -6.52
CA SER A 251 -18.29 -4.49 -5.83
C SER A 251 -17.22 -4.49 -4.76
N ALA A 252 -16.79 -3.28 -4.34
CA ALA A 252 -15.83 -3.13 -3.24
C ALA A 252 -16.33 -3.83 -1.97
N SER A 253 -15.41 -4.48 -1.25
CA SER A 253 -15.75 -5.31 -0.09
C SER A 253 -14.75 -5.11 1.05
N LYS A 254 -15.18 -5.44 2.26
CA LYS A 254 -14.36 -5.34 3.47
C LYS A 254 -14.34 -6.67 4.19
N ILE A 255 -13.18 -7.11 4.65
CA ILE A 255 -13.02 -8.21 5.58
C ILE A 255 -12.71 -7.61 6.95
N VAL A 256 -13.43 -8.03 7.99
CA VAL A 256 -13.30 -7.45 9.33
C VAL A 256 -12.75 -8.48 10.31
N ILE A 257 -11.56 -8.20 10.83
CA ILE A 257 -10.97 -8.84 12.02
C ILE A 257 -11.20 -7.85 13.19
N PRO A 258 -12.25 -8.04 14.00
CA PRO A 258 -12.61 -7.11 15.06
C PRO A 258 -11.62 -7.14 16.22
N LYS A 259 -11.73 -6.19 17.16
CA LYS A 259 -10.92 -6.14 18.37
C LYS A 259 -11.01 -7.45 19.18
N GLY A 260 -9.85 -8.01 19.49
CA GLY A 260 -9.69 -9.29 20.19
C GLY A 260 -8.25 -9.80 20.08
N THR A 261 -7.94 -10.96 20.67
CA THR A 261 -6.72 -11.71 20.36
C THR A 261 -7.07 -12.91 19.50
N PHE A 262 -6.25 -13.22 18.50
CA PHE A 262 -6.41 -14.35 17.58
C PHE A 262 -5.05 -15.02 17.36
N GLN A 263 -5.05 -16.29 16.99
CA GLN A 263 -3.86 -16.96 16.47
C GLN A 263 -3.93 -17.00 14.94
N MET A 264 -2.79 -17.00 14.25
CA MET A 264 -2.75 -17.18 12.80
C MET A 264 -1.44 -17.85 12.37
N THR A 265 -1.57 -19.06 11.81
CA THR A 265 -0.55 -19.69 10.95
C THR A 265 -0.48 -18.97 9.60
N HIS A 266 0.44 -19.34 8.71
CA HIS A 266 0.55 -18.79 7.36
C HIS A 266 -0.82 -18.65 6.64
N VAL A 267 -1.05 -17.48 6.05
CA VAL A 267 -2.19 -17.20 5.17
C VAL A 267 -1.70 -16.57 3.87
N LEU A 268 -2.02 -17.22 2.75
CA LEU A 268 -1.89 -16.64 1.40
C LEU A 268 -3.22 -16.00 0.97
N LEU A 269 -3.19 -14.69 0.77
CA LEU A 269 -4.25 -13.88 0.16
C LEU A 269 -3.89 -13.57 -1.29
N LYS A 270 -4.37 -14.41 -2.22
CA LYS A 270 -4.03 -14.32 -3.65
C LYS A 270 -5.12 -13.61 -4.45
N GLY A 271 -4.72 -12.77 -5.39
CA GLY A 271 -5.57 -12.20 -6.45
C GLY A 271 -5.42 -12.93 -7.80
N PRO A 272 -5.85 -12.31 -8.92
CA PRO A 272 -6.47 -10.98 -9.00
C PRO A 272 -7.90 -10.98 -8.43
N CYS A 273 -8.27 -9.87 -7.78
CA CYS A 273 -9.64 -9.64 -7.31
C CYS A 273 -10.43 -8.83 -8.32
N LYS A 274 -11.75 -9.07 -8.42
CA LYS A 274 -12.61 -8.37 -9.40
C LYS A 274 -12.93 -6.92 -9.02
N ALA A 275 -12.78 -6.58 -7.74
CA ALA A 275 -12.98 -5.25 -7.18
C ALA A 275 -12.00 -5.01 -6.02
N PRO A 276 -11.81 -3.75 -5.58
CA PRO A 276 -11.00 -3.42 -4.40
C PRO A 276 -11.46 -4.16 -3.13
N VAL A 277 -10.50 -4.52 -2.28
CA VAL A 277 -10.75 -5.21 -1.01
C VAL A 277 -10.08 -4.43 0.13
N GLU A 278 -10.83 -4.16 1.19
CA GLU A 278 -10.31 -3.65 2.45
C GLU A 278 -10.16 -4.81 3.45
N LEU A 279 -8.97 -4.99 4.02
CA LEU A 279 -8.72 -5.85 5.18
C LEU A 279 -8.62 -4.98 6.43
N TYR A 280 -9.74 -4.82 7.12
CA TYR A 280 -9.84 -4.06 8.35
C TYR A 280 -9.46 -4.94 9.55
N VAL A 281 -8.44 -4.54 10.30
CA VAL A 281 -7.88 -5.28 11.43
C VAL A 281 -7.78 -4.37 12.65
N ASP A 282 -8.55 -4.67 13.68
CA ASP A 282 -8.44 -4.07 15.03
C ASP A 282 -8.03 -5.11 16.09
N GLY A 283 -7.82 -6.36 15.69
CA GLY A 283 -7.36 -7.45 16.54
C GLY A 283 -5.84 -7.55 16.67
N THR A 284 -5.39 -8.18 17.76
CA THR A 284 -4.02 -8.68 17.92
C THR A 284 -3.95 -10.10 17.35
N ILE A 285 -3.23 -10.26 16.25
CA ILE A 285 -2.97 -11.53 15.58
C ILE A 285 -1.61 -12.04 16.02
N LYS A 286 -1.56 -13.22 16.64
CA LYS A 286 -0.32 -13.87 17.09
C LYS A 286 0.09 -15.01 16.17
N ALA A 287 1.36 -15.01 15.75
CA ALA A 287 1.99 -16.19 15.15
C ALA A 287 2.13 -17.32 16.18
N PRO A 288 2.26 -18.59 15.72
CA PRO A 288 2.85 -19.66 16.53
C PRO A 288 4.24 -19.24 17.03
N VAL A 289 4.62 -19.64 18.24
CA VAL A 289 5.92 -19.24 18.85
C VAL A 289 7.10 -19.86 18.09
N LYS A 290 6.98 -21.15 17.76
CA LYS A 290 7.98 -21.90 17.00
C LYS A 290 7.94 -21.55 15.50
N PRO A 291 9.08 -21.43 14.80
CA PRO A 291 9.12 -21.27 13.34
C PRO A 291 8.46 -22.44 12.59
N GLU A 292 8.69 -23.68 13.04
CA GLU A 292 8.16 -24.89 12.40
C GLU A 292 6.62 -24.98 12.41
N ASP A 293 5.97 -24.41 13.43
CA ASP A 293 4.51 -24.40 13.55
C ASP A 293 3.83 -23.37 12.60
N MET A 294 4.59 -22.49 11.94
CA MET A 294 4.03 -21.42 11.10
C MET A 294 3.35 -21.93 9.83
N GLY A 295 3.85 -23.03 9.24
CA GLY A 295 3.28 -23.64 8.02
C GLY A 295 3.55 -22.88 6.71
N GLY A 296 4.45 -21.90 6.71
CA GLY A 296 4.85 -21.11 5.55
C GLY A 296 5.90 -20.05 5.95
N ASP A 297 6.39 -19.29 4.97
CA ASP A 297 7.49 -18.33 5.18
C ASP A 297 7.04 -16.99 5.79
N GLU A 298 5.75 -16.67 5.73
CA GLU A 298 5.18 -15.44 6.32
C GLU A 298 3.89 -15.71 7.11
N ILE A 299 3.54 -14.87 8.09
CA ILE A 299 2.21 -14.91 8.72
C ILE A 299 1.13 -14.53 7.70
N LEU A 300 1.33 -13.40 6.99
CA LEU A 300 0.39 -12.91 5.98
C LEU A 300 1.13 -12.60 4.67
N ARG A 301 0.87 -13.40 3.65
CA ARG A 301 1.39 -13.21 2.30
C ARG A 301 0.29 -12.76 1.36
N ILE A 302 0.57 -11.75 0.54
CA ILE A 302 -0.39 -11.13 -0.37
C ILE A 302 0.20 -11.07 -1.78
N ASP A 303 -0.43 -11.78 -2.72
CA ASP A 303 0.11 -12.05 -4.06
C ASP A 303 -0.86 -11.57 -5.16
N TYR A 304 -0.38 -10.73 -6.10
CA TYR A 304 -1.09 -10.29 -7.31
C TYR A 304 -2.43 -9.57 -7.07
N VAL A 305 -2.49 -8.66 -6.09
CA VAL A 305 -3.69 -7.88 -5.75
C VAL A 305 -3.60 -6.45 -6.29
N ASN A 306 -4.71 -5.91 -6.80
CA ASN A 306 -4.85 -4.50 -7.19
C ASN A 306 -5.95 -3.85 -6.33
N GLY A 307 -5.70 -2.65 -5.78
CA GLY A 307 -6.70 -1.94 -4.97
C GLY A 307 -6.92 -2.56 -3.58
N LEU A 308 -5.85 -2.97 -2.89
CA LEU A 308 -5.91 -3.40 -1.50
C LEU A 308 -5.76 -2.22 -0.54
N SER A 309 -6.62 -2.19 0.49
CA SER A 309 -6.41 -1.38 1.68
C SER A 309 -6.25 -2.29 2.90
N ILE A 310 -5.22 -2.13 3.72
CA ILE A 310 -5.17 -2.72 5.07
C ILE A 310 -5.27 -1.58 6.09
N THR A 311 -6.25 -1.67 6.98
CA THR A 311 -6.72 -0.55 7.81
C THR A 311 -7.08 -1.02 9.23
N GLY A 312 -7.37 -0.07 10.13
CA GLY A 312 -7.59 -0.33 11.56
C GLY A 312 -6.31 -0.16 12.38
N ASN A 313 -6.33 -0.62 13.64
CA ASN A 313 -5.24 -0.42 14.61
C ASN A 313 -4.60 -1.75 15.05
N GLY A 314 -4.77 -2.79 14.24
CA GLY A 314 -4.38 -4.17 14.54
C GLY A 314 -2.88 -4.38 14.72
N VAL A 315 -2.55 -5.40 15.50
CA VAL A 315 -1.17 -5.77 15.83
C VAL A 315 -0.89 -7.18 15.33
N PHE A 316 0.08 -7.33 14.43
CA PHE A 316 0.61 -8.61 14.00
C PHE A 316 1.86 -8.92 14.83
N ASP A 317 1.73 -9.79 15.83
CA ASP A 317 2.79 -10.19 16.76
C ASP A 317 3.42 -11.50 16.31
N GLY A 318 4.66 -11.42 15.80
CA GLY A 318 5.40 -12.54 15.27
C GLY A 318 6.04 -13.46 16.32
N GLN A 319 5.97 -13.11 17.61
CA GLN A 319 6.54 -13.91 18.71
C GLN A 319 8.03 -14.29 18.51
N GLY A 320 8.81 -13.38 17.91
CA GLY A 320 10.17 -13.61 17.40
C GLY A 320 11.24 -14.01 18.42
N SER A 321 11.01 -13.75 19.71
CA SER A 321 12.01 -13.94 20.79
C SER A 321 12.45 -15.39 21.03
N TYR A 322 11.69 -16.38 20.55
CA TYR A 322 12.15 -17.77 20.47
C TYR A 322 13.07 -18.00 19.26
N ALA A 323 12.69 -17.47 18.09
CA ALA A 323 13.36 -17.69 16.82
C ALA A 323 14.74 -16.99 16.73
N TRP A 324 14.88 -15.76 17.24
CA TRP A 324 16.17 -15.05 17.23
C TRP A 324 17.28 -15.80 17.97
N LYS A 325 16.92 -16.61 18.99
CA LYS A 325 17.87 -17.46 19.73
C LYS A 325 18.37 -18.66 18.92
N GLN A 326 17.64 -19.05 17.88
CA GLN A 326 17.97 -20.13 16.96
C GLN A 326 18.58 -19.61 15.64
N ASN A 327 18.78 -18.29 15.49
CA ASN A 327 19.30 -17.69 14.27
C ASN A 327 20.83 -17.94 14.14
N GLU A 328 21.19 -18.93 13.33
CA GLU A 328 22.58 -19.26 13.00
C GLU A 328 23.10 -18.58 11.72
N CYS A 329 22.33 -17.72 11.05
CA CYS A 329 22.72 -17.12 9.77
C CYS A 329 23.96 -16.22 9.84
N SER A 330 24.37 -15.79 11.05
CA SER A 330 25.62 -15.06 11.31
C SER A 330 26.85 -15.97 11.39
N LYS A 331 26.65 -17.30 11.37
CA LYS A 331 27.67 -18.33 11.58
C LYS A 331 27.71 -19.37 10.45
N LYS A 332 26.61 -19.57 9.73
CA LYS A 332 26.45 -20.60 8.68
C LYS A 332 25.86 -19.97 7.42
N ALA A 333 26.57 -20.08 6.30
CA ALA A 333 26.12 -19.55 5.00
C ALA A 333 24.80 -20.19 4.52
N ASN A 334 24.61 -21.48 4.78
CA ASN A 334 23.39 -22.23 4.45
C ASN A 334 22.48 -22.36 5.68
N CYS A 335 22.09 -21.24 6.29
CA CYS A 335 21.13 -21.24 7.38
C CYS A 335 19.69 -21.44 6.90
N LYS A 336 18.79 -21.83 7.80
CA LYS A 336 17.34 -21.78 7.55
C LYS A 336 16.85 -20.36 7.83
N LEU A 337 16.29 -19.68 6.82
CA LEU A 337 15.62 -18.40 6.99
C LEU A 337 14.42 -18.53 7.94
N LEU A 338 14.14 -17.46 8.68
CA LEU A 338 13.07 -17.40 9.68
C LEU A 338 11.83 -16.69 9.11
N GLY A 339 10.65 -17.00 9.66
CA GLY A 339 9.38 -16.52 9.12
C GLY A 339 9.13 -15.01 9.31
N MET A 340 8.64 -14.35 8.27
CA MET A 340 8.34 -12.92 8.26
C MET A 340 6.92 -12.62 8.76
N ASN A 341 6.62 -11.37 9.12
CA ASN A 341 5.23 -10.99 9.43
C ASN A 341 4.40 -10.78 8.15
N PHE A 342 4.96 -10.08 7.14
CA PHE A 342 4.28 -9.77 5.89
C PHE A 342 5.14 -9.99 4.65
N ALA A 343 4.53 -10.47 3.57
CA ALA A 343 5.03 -10.29 2.21
C ALA A 343 3.96 -9.71 1.29
N PHE A 344 4.35 -8.71 0.48
CA PHE A 344 3.55 -8.12 -0.58
C PHE A 344 4.25 -8.38 -1.91
N ASN A 345 3.68 -9.28 -2.73
CA ASN A 345 4.26 -9.72 -4.00
C ASN A 345 3.36 -9.27 -5.16
N PHE A 346 3.88 -8.40 -6.03
CA PHE A 346 3.16 -7.88 -7.20
C PHE A 346 1.83 -7.19 -6.84
N VAL A 347 1.78 -6.56 -5.66
CA VAL A 347 0.63 -5.79 -5.17
C VAL A 347 0.66 -4.39 -5.76
N THR A 348 -0.50 -3.89 -6.21
CA THR A 348 -0.60 -2.66 -7.00
C THR A 348 -1.69 -1.70 -6.52
N ASN A 349 -1.44 -0.39 -6.61
CA ASN A 349 -2.37 0.70 -6.27
C ASN A 349 -3.03 0.48 -4.89
N SER A 350 -2.22 0.34 -3.84
CA SER A 350 -2.63 -0.21 -2.54
C SER A 350 -2.05 0.56 -1.36
N ILE A 351 -2.66 0.42 -0.18
CA ILE A 351 -2.24 1.11 1.05
C ILE A 351 -2.30 0.20 2.28
N VAL A 352 -1.33 0.38 3.19
CA VAL A 352 -1.29 -0.21 4.53
C VAL A 352 -1.21 0.96 5.52
N ARG A 353 -2.27 1.16 6.32
CA ARG A 353 -2.39 2.31 7.24
C ARG A 353 -2.55 1.87 8.68
N SER A 354 -1.85 2.53 9.60
CA SER A 354 -1.93 2.39 11.07
C SER A 354 -1.67 1.00 11.70
N ILE A 355 -1.49 -0.06 10.91
CA ILE A 355 -1.14 -1.40 11.39
C ILE A 355 0.22 -1.41 12.11
N THR A 356 0.32 -2.20 13.18
CA THR A 356 1.57 -2.50 13.88
C THR A 356 2.09 -3.90 13.55
N SER A 357 3.35 -3.99 13.11
CA SER A 357 4.12 -5.23 13.01
C SER A 357 5.07 -5.35 14.21
N LYS A 358 4.88 -6.35 15.06
CA LYS A 358 5.59 -6.55 16.33
C LYS A 358 6.38 -7.85 16.32
N ASP A 359 7.58 -7.82 16.91
CA ASP A 359 8.48 -8.95 17.18
C ASP A 359 8.47 -10.03 16.09
N SER A 360 8.81 -9.68 14.84
CA SER A 360 8.85 -10.69 13.77
C SER A 360 10.03 -11.64 13.96
N LYS A 361 9.93 -12.90 13.50
CA LYS A 361 11.04 -13.87 13.62
C LYS A 361 12.21 -13.52 12.69
N HIS A 362 11.93 -12.73 11.64
CA HIS A 362 12.87 -12.21 10.65
C HIS A 362 12.39 -10.81 10.23
N PHE A 363 12.56 -10.44 8.96
CA PHE A 363 12.01 -9.22 8.37
C PHE A 363 10.53 -9.01 8.72
N HIS A 364 10.18 -7.80 9.13
CA HIS A 364 8.80 -7.43 9.44
C HIS A 364 7.94 -7.32 8.18
N VAL A 365 8.48 -6.78 7.08
CA VAL A 365 7.77 -6.65 5.80
C VAL A 365 8.74 -6.88 4.64
N ASN A 366 8.37 -7.76 3.71
CA ASN A 366 8.96 -7.88 2.38
C ASN A 366 8.02 -7.27 1.33
N VAL A 367 8.55 -6.42 0.43
CA VAL A 367 7.81 -5.76 -0.66
C VAL A 367 8.53 -6.06 -1.97
N LEU A 368 7.89 -6.84 -2.84
CA LEU A 368 8.45 -7.33 -4.09
C LEU A 368 7.55 -7.01 -5.28
N GLY A 369 8.12 -6.52 -6.38
CA GLY A 369 7.38 -6.38 -7.66
C GLY A 369 6.19 -5.42 -7.59
N CYS A 370 6.07 -4.64 -6.50
CA CYS A 370 4.89 -3.85 -6.19
C CYS A 370 4.89 -2.52 -6.93
N LYS A 371 3.70 -1.96 -7.17
CA LYS A 371 3.56 -0.66 -7.86
C LYS A 371 2.54 0.23 -7.19
N ASN A 372 2.89 1.47 -6.87
CA ASN A 372 2.00 2.41 -6.17
C ASN A 372 1.51 1.81 -4.83
N LEU A 373 2.43 1.35 -3.97
CA LEU A 373 2.14 0.79 -2.64
C LEU A 373 2.57 1.79 -1.56
N THR A 374 1.68 2.15 -0.64
CA THR A 374 1.96 3.12 0.43
C THR A 374 1.80 2.49 1.82
N PHE A 375 2.81 2.69 2.68
CA PHE A 375 2.73 2.47 4.13
C PHE A 375 2.60 3.84 4.79
N ASP A 376 1.55 4.06 5.58
CA ASP A 376 1.22 5.37 6.17
C ASP A 376 0.83 5.24 7.65
N GLY A 377 1.61 5.86 8.54
CA GLY A 377 1.43 5.69 9.99
C GLY A 377 1.67 4.25 10.47
N PHE A 378 2.33 3.42 9.66
CA PHE A 378 2.70 2.05 10.02
C PHE A 378 3.68 2.05 11.20
N LYS A 379 3.74 0.93 11.93
CA LYS A 379 4.62 0.80 13.09
C LYS A 379 5.34 -0.54 13.09
N VAL A 380 6.65 -0.51 13.28
CA VAL A 380 7.50 -1.69 13.48
C VAL A 380 8.15 -1.63 14.85
N THR A 381 8.05 -2.71 15.63
CA THR A 381 8.71 -2.83 16.93
C THR A 381 9.30 -4.22 17.15
N ALA A 382 10.63 -4.29 17.26
CA ALA A 382 11.42 -5.39 17.80
C ALA A 382 12.65 -4.79 18.55
N PRO A 383 13.29 -5.53 19.48
CA PRO A 383 14.40 -5.00 20.29
C PRO A 383 15.71 -4.93 19.49
N HIS A 384 16.66 -4.09 19.92
CA HIS A 384 17.94 -3.85 19.24
C HIS A 384 18.79 -5.11 18.96
N ASN A 385 18.58 -6.19 19.70
CA ASN A 385 19.30 -7.47 19.59
C ASN A 385 18.51 -8.55 18.81
N SER A 386 17.42 -8.18 18.15
CA SER A 386 16.64 -9.09 17.30
C SER A 386 17.25 -9.14 15.89
N ALA A 387 18.21 -10.04 15.69
CA ALA A 387 18.95 -10.16 14.44
C ALA A 387 18.02 -10.33 13.22
N ASN A 388 18.25 -9.49 12.20
CA ASN A 388 17.61 -9.54 10.87
C ASN A 388 16.10 -9.36 10.92
N THR A 389 15.70 -8.34 11.67
CA THR A 389 14.31 -7.86 11.77
C THR A 389 14.09 -6.61 10.91
N ASP A 390 14.60 -6.58 9.67
CA ASP A 390 14.43 -5.43 8.78
C ASP A 390 12.98 -4.93 8.75
N GLY A 391 12.79 -3.62 8.90
CA GLY A 391 11.47 -3.05 9.13
C GLY A 391 10.57 -3.13 7.90
N ILE A 392 11.03 -2.54 6.79
CA ILE A 392 10.41 -2.68 5.47
C ILE A 392 11.51 -2.89 4.42
N HIS A 393 11.60 -4.11 3.89
CA HIS A 393 12.45 -4.45 2.76
C HIS A 393 11.70 -4.21 1.45
N ILE A 394 12.33 -3.55 0.48
CA ILE A 394 11.73 -3.17 -0.82
C ILE A 394 12.65 -3.63 -1.95
N GLY A 395 12.19 -4.55 -2.80
CA GLY A 395 12.89 -5.00 -4.00
C GLY A 395 12.02 -4.95 -5.26
N ARG A 396 12.63 -4.65 -6.41
CA ARG A 396 12.01 -4.69 -7.76
C ARG A 396 10.65 -4.00 -7.86
N SER A 397 10.45 -2.94 -7.08
CA SER A 397 9.17 -2.26 -6.88
C SER A 397 9.24 -0.80 -7.31
N ASN A 398 8.13 -0.23 -7.80
CA ASN A 398 8.11 1.10 -8.44
C ASN A 398 7.00 1.99 -7.85
N GLY A 399 7.35 3.12 -7.24
CA GLY A 399 6.38 3.97 -6.56
C GLY A 399 5.96 3.38 -5.21
N VAL A 400 6.94 3.14 -4.33
CA VAL A 400 6.70 2.68 -2.96
C VAL A 400 6.90 3.84 -1.99
N ASN A 401 5.91 4.12 -1.16
CA ASN A 401 5.96 5.20 -0.17
C ASN A 401 5.98 4.62 1.25
N VAL A 402 6.87 5.10 2.11
CA VAL A 402 6.90 4.81 3.55
C VAL A 402 6.81 6.14 4.29
N LEU A 403 5.64 6.42 4.85
CA LEU A 403 5.24 7.74 5.34
C LEU A 403 4.90 7.69 6.84
N ASN A 404 5.29 8.72 7.58
CA ASN A 404 4.81 9.01 8.95
C ASN A 404 5.02 7.84 9.95
N THR A 405 6.01 6.99 9.67
CA THR A 405 6.13 5.62 10.22
C THR A 405 7.20 5.56 11.32
N ASN A 406 6.99 4.70 12.33
CA ASN A 406 7.94 4.52 13.44
C ASN A 406 8.52 3.10 13.40
N ILE A 407 9.85 2.96 13.38
CA ILE A 407 10.55 1.69 13.19
C ILE A 407 11.65 1.51 14.24
N ALA A 408 11.50 0.48 15.07
CA ALA A 408 12.49 -0.01 16.01
C ALA A 408 12.76 -1.49 15.71
N THR A 409 14.03 -1.86 15.48
CA THR A 409 14.44 -3.21 15.02
C THR A 409 15.86 -3.55 15.53
N GLY A 410 16.35 -4.74 15.19
CA GLY A 410 17.76 -5.12 15.30
C GLY A 410 18.52 -5.16 13.97
N ASP A 411 17.97 -4.62 12.88
CA ASP A 411 18.63 -4.57 11.55
C ASP A 411 18.21 -3.30 10.76
N ASP A 412 18.29 -3.25 9.42
CA ASP A 412 17.94 -2.04 8.65
C ASP A 412 16.44 -1.67 8.79
N CYS A 413 16.14 -0.43 9.19
CA CYS A 413 14.76 0.06 9.37
C CYS A 413 13.97 0.04 8.06
N VAL A 414 14.61 0.49 6.97
CA VAL A 414 14.12 0.34 5.60
C VAL A 414 15.32 -0.05 4.75
N SER A 415 15.22 -1.15 4.00
CA SER A 415 16.28 -1.66 3.13
C SER A 415 15.78 -1.80 1.70
N LEU A 416 16.58 -1.36 0.72
CA LEU A 416 16.19 -1.34 -0.69
C LEU A 416 17.08 -2.27 -1.52
N GLY A 417 16.49 -3.30 -2.10
CA GLY A 417 17.10 -4.21 -3.07
C GLY A 417 17.12 -3.67 -4.50
N ASP A 418 17.58 -4.53 -5.40
CA ASP A 418 17.71 -4.28 -6.84
C ASP A 418 16.37 -3.92 -7.51
N GLY A 419 16.42 -3.23 -8.65
CA GLY A 419 15.22 -2.86 -9.43
C GLY A 419 14.24 -1.89 -8.76
N SER A 420 14.54 -1.42 -7.54
CA SER A 420 13.69 -0.48 -6.79
C SER A 420 13.73 0.91 -7.41
N ARG A 421 12.56 1.48 -7.70
CA ARG A 421 12.44 2.79 -8.38
C ARG A 421 11.36 3.68 -7.76
N ASN A 422 11.57 5.00 -7.83
CA ASN A 422 10.63 6.01 -7.34
C ASN A 422 10.16 5.73 -5.90
N VAL A 423 11.10 5.51 -4.98
CA VAL A 423 10.79 5.18 -3.58
C VAL A 423 10.92 6.42 -2.70
N LEU A 424 9.88 6.72 -1.92
CA LEU A 424 9.83 7.84 -0.99
C LEU A 424 9.77 7.32 0.45
N VAL A 425 10.78 7.67 1.26
CA VAL A 425 10.80 7.41 2.70
C VAL A 425 10.73 8.76 3.41
N GLN A 426 9.57 9.10 4.00
CA GLN A 426 9.32 10.44 4.53
C GLN A 426 8.74 10.44 5.95
N ASN A 427 9.21 11.37 6.78
CA ASN A 427 8.80 11.55 8.18
C ASN A 427 8.97 10.28 9.04
N VAL A 428 9.93 9.41 8.68
CA VAL A 428 10.19 8.15 9.40
C VAL A 428 11.09 8.39 10.60
N LYS A 429 10.70 7.83 11.76
CA LYS A 429 11.55 7.71 12.94
C LYS A 429 12.12 6.30 12.99
N CYS A 430 13.45 6.17 12.89
CA CYS A 430 14.17 4.90 12.87
C CYS A 430 15.12 4.82 14.07
N GLY A 431 15.04 3.75 14.85
CA GLY A 431 15.92 3.53 15.99
C GLY A 431 15.29 2.72 17.13
N PRO A 432 15.98 1.72 17.70
CA PRO A 432 17.27 1.15 17.27
C PRO A 432 17.19 0.43 15.90
N GLY A 433 18.36 0.06 15.38
CA GLY A 433 18.53 -0.65 14.11
C GLY A 433 19.81 -0.25 13.37
N HIS A 434 20.00 -0.73 12.15
CA HIS A 434 21.14 -0.39 11.29
C HIS A 434 20.94 0.87 10.43
N GLY A 435 19.78 1.54 10.48
CA GLY A 435 19.52 2.79 9.74
C GLY A 435 18.62 2.59 8.52
N ILE A 436 18.78 3.41 7.48
CA ILE A 436 18.10 3.23 6.19
C ILE A 436 19.17 2.94 5.13
N ALA A 437 19.03 1.83 4.41
CA ALA A 437 20.07 1.32 3.52
C ALA A 437 19.57 1.04 2.09
N ILE A 438 20.39 1.40 1.11
CA ILE A 438 20.27 0.96 -0.28
C ILE A 438 21.30 -0.13 -0.52
N GLY A 439 20.84 -1.27 -0.99
CA GLY A 439 21.58 -2.50 -1.17
C GLY A 439 21.53 -3.45 0.03
N SER A 440 22.42 -4.42 0.09
CA SER A 440 23.60 -4.62 -0.77
C SER A 440 23.27 -4.88 -2.24
N LEU A 441 24.08 -4.29 -3.12
CA LEU A 441 24.00 -4.43 -4.57
C LEU A 441 25.33 -4.91 -5.15
N GLY A 442 25.29 -5.53 -6.32
CA GLY A 442 26.44 -6.09 -7.03
C GLY A 442 26.88 -7.47 -6.54
N LYS A 443 26.01 -8.20 -5.85
CA LYS A 443 26.25 -9.58 -5.41
C LYS A 443 25.84 -10.58 -6.49
N TYR A 444 24.74 -10.29 -7.20
CA TYR A 444 24.17 -11.15 -8.23
C TYR A 444 24.42 -10.60 -9.64
N LYS A 445 24.41 -11.50 -10.63
CA LYS A 445 24.65 -11.18 -12.05
C LYS A 445 23.46 -10.46 -12.69
N GLU A 446 22.25 -10.79 -12.25
CA GLU A 446 20.96 -10.41 -12.83
C GLU A 446 20.19 -9.44 -11.92
N GLU A 447 20.92 -8.49 -11.33
CA GLU A 447 20.34 -7.36 -10.59
C GLU A 447 19.84 -6.28 -11.55
N GLU A 448 18.74 -5.63 -11.20
CA GLU A 448 18.19 -4.47 -11.91
C GLU A 448 18.68 -3.11 -11.34
N PRO A 449 18.77 -2.05 -12.17
CA PRO A 449 19.11 -0.70 -11.72
C PRO A 449 18.16 -0.12 -10.66
N VAL A 450 18.71 0.67 -9.74
CA VAL A 450 17.98 1.38 -8.68
C VAL A 450 17.97 2.88 -8.99
N ASP A 451 16.78 3.51 -9.00
CA ASP A 451 16.60 4.86 -9.56
C ASP A 451 15.53 5.69 -8.84
N GLY A 452 15.86 6.91 -8.43
CA GLY A 452 14.88 7.88 -7.95
C GLY A 452 14.43 7.61 -6.51
N ILE A 453 15.38 7.45 -5.59
CA ILE A 453 15.10 7.19 -4.17
C ILE A 453 15.24 8.49 -3.37
N THR A 454 14.22 8.84 -2.59
CA THR A 454 14.20 10.05 -1.77
C THR A 454 13.92 9.70 -0.30
N ILE A 455 14.85 10.00 0.60
CA ILE A 455 14.71 9.91 2.05
C ILE A 455 14.63 11.34 2.59
N LYS A 456 13.53 11.72 3.25
CA LYS A 456 13.26 13.11 3.63
C LYS A 456 12.63 13.29 5.01
N GLY A 457 13.12 14.25 5.80
CA GLY A 457 12.51 14.63 7.09
C GLY A 457 12.56 13.52 8.14
N CYS A 458 13.52 12.60 8.02
CA CYS A 458 13.66 11.45 8.93
C CYS A 458 14.43 11.81 10.21
N THR A 459 14.13 11.09 11.29
CA THR A 459 14.94 11.10 12.52
C THR A 459 15.53 9.72 12.74
N LEU A 460 16.85 9.63 12.90
CA LEU A 460 17.55 8.37 13.17
C LEU A 460 18.24 8.47 14.54
N LYS A 461 17.90 7.56 15.46
CA LYS A 461 18.30 7.62 16.87
C LYS A 461 18.91 6.32 17.36
N GLY A 462 20.16 6.36 17.83
CA GLY A 462 20.86 5.20 18.39
C GLY A 462 21.03 4.05 17.39
N THR A 463 21.14 4.36 16.10
CA THR A 463 21.31 3.38 15.02
C THR A 463 22.79 3.21 14.64
N ASP A 464 23.14 2.06 14.07
CA ASP A 464 24.51 1.78 13.63
C ASP A 464 24.90 2.55 12.37
N ASN A 465 23.94 2.90 11.51
CA ASN A 465 24.15 3.82 10.40
C ASN A 465 22.98 4.81 10.33
N GLY A 466 23.18 5.92 9.63
CA GLY A 466 22.10 6.86 9.30
C GLY A 466 21.52 6.49 7.94
N VAL A 467 21.97 7.20 6.89
CA VAL A 467 21.70 6.83 5.49
C VAL A 467 22.90 6.11 4.89
N ARG A 468 22.65 4.94 4.28
CA ARG A 468 23.68 4.02 3.77
C ARG A 468 23.42 3.63 2.31
N ILE A 469 24.47 3.63 1.49
CA ILE A 469 24.51 2.90 0.21
C ILE A 469 25.62 1.85 0.34
N LYS A 470 25.31 0.56 0.16
CA LYS A 470 26.23 -0.56 0.29
C LYS A 470 26.31 -1.36 -1.02
N THR A 471 27.50 -1.51 -1.60
CA THR A 471 27.72 -2.32 -2.81
C THR A 471 28.94 -3.22 -2.67
N TRP A 472 28.84 -4.46 -3.15
CA TRP A 472 29.91 -5.45 -3.11
C TRP A 472 31.12 -5.04 -3.96
N PRO A 473 32.35 -5.43 -3.58
CA PRO A 473 33.52 -5.46 -4.46
C PRO A 473 33.46 -6.68 -5.41
N SER A 474 34.32 -6.69 -6.44
CA SER A 474 34.44 -7.80 -7.41
C SER A 474 33.13 -8.26 -8.08
N THR A 475 32.21 -7.34 -8.34
CA THR A 475 30.83 -7.65 -8.76
C THR A 475 30.73 -8.44 -10.07
N PRO A 476 29.80 -9.41 -10.20
CA PRO A 476 29.59 -10.17 -11.43
C PRO A 476 28.80 -9.38 -12.48
N GLY A 477 28.00 -8.40 -12.06
CA GLY A 477 27.22 -7.49 -12.91
C GLY A 477 27.63 -6.02 -12.80
N THR A 478 27.01 -5.17 -13.63
CA THR A 478 27.28 -3.72 -13.76
C THR A 478 25.98 -2.91 -13.78
N ILE A 479 25.28 -2.80 -12.65
CA ILE A 479 24.07 -1.98 -12.54
C ILE A 479 24.40 -0.50 -12.28
N THR A 480 23.38 0.36 -12.41
CA THR A 480 23.45 1.78 -12.04
C THR A 480 22.54 2.04 -10.84
N VAL A 481 23.03 2.88 -9.92
CA VAL A 481 22.30 3.40 -8.76
C VAL A 481 22.30 4.92 -8.89
N THR A 482 21.13 5.54 -9.08
CA THR A 482 21.07 6.96 -9.47
C THR A 482 19.85 7.74 -8.96
N ASN A 483 19.92 9.06 -9.10
CA ASN A 483 18.91 10.03 -8.66
C ASN A 483 18.53 9.86 -7.17
N MET A 484 19.56 9.76 -6.32
CA MET A 484 19.44 9.59 -4.86
C MET A 484 19.31 10.96 -4.16
N ARG A 485 18.38 11.09 -3.21
CA ARG A 485 18.19 12.27 -2.35
C ARG A 485 18.09 11.89 -0.88
N PHE A 486 18.95 12.45 -0.05
CA PHE A 486 18.91 12.37 1.41
C PHE A 486 18.78 13.79 1.97
N GLU A 487 17.58 14.16 2.43
CA GLU A 487 17.23 15.56 2.72
C GLU A 487 16.62 15.77 4.12
N ASP A 488 17.01 16.86 4.78
CA ASP A 488 16.39 17.36 6.02
C ASP A 488 16.39 16.32 7.17
N ILE A 489 17.47 15.55 7.29
CA ILE A 489 17.58 14.41 8.22
C ILE A 489 18.21 14.82 9.55
N THR A 490 17.63 14.35 10.66
CA THR A 490 18.17 14.56 12.02
C THR A 490 18.77 13.27 12.57
N MET A 491 20.02 13.33 13.01
CA MET A 491 20.79 12.22 13.59
C MET A 491 20.95 12.42 15.10
N ASP A 492 20.70 11.38 15.90
CA ASP A 492 20.82 11.40 17.36
C ASP A 492 21.61 10.16 17.82
N ASN A 493 22.89 10.35 18.12
CA ASN A 493 23.83 9.32 18.57
C ASN A 493 23.93 8.12 17.60
N VAL A 494 24.07 8.41 16.30
CA VAL A 494 24.16 7.42 15.21
C VAL A 494 25.62 7.05 14.97
N LYS A 495 25.99 5.76 14.88
CA LYS A 495 27.43 5.37 14.76
C LYS A 495 28.06 5.82 13.43
N ASN A 496 27.44 5.54 12.29
CA ASN A 496 27.90 5.94 10.95
C ASN A 496 26.83 6.78 10.22
N PRO A 497 26.73 8.11 10.45
CA PRO A 497 25.55 8.88 10.04
C PRO A 497 25.30 8.94 8.53
N ILE A 498 26.35 9.05 7.71
CA ILE A 498 26.23 9.10 6.24
C ILE A 498 27.34 8.23 5.66
N ILE A 499 26.97 7.17 4.94
CA ILE A 499 27.93 6.23 4.36
C ILE A 499 27.58 5.79 2.94
N ILE A 500 28.56 5.93 2.03
CA ILE A 500 28.64 5.17 0.78
C ILE A 500 29.80 4.20 0.92
N ASP A 501 29.53 2.90 0.81
CA ASP A 501 30.49 1.82 0.91
C ASP A 501 30.44 0.95 -0.36
N GLN A 502 31.45 1.09 -1.22
CA GLN A 502 31.64 0.25 -2.40
C GLN A 502 32.66 -0.89 -2.19
N GLU A 503 33.00 -1.19 -0.94
CA GLU A 503 33.79 -2.37 -0.56
C GLU A 503 33.04 -3.26 0.44
N TYR A 504 31.70 -3.18 0.47
CA TYR A 504 30.86 -3.87 1.44
C TYR A 504 31.07 -5.39 1.37
N CYS A 505 31.57 -5.97 2.46
CA CYS A 505 32.14 -7.31 2.49
C CYS A 505 31.77 -8.02 3.82
N PRO A 506 30.51 -8.40 4.02
CA PRO A 506 30.06 -9.00 5.28
C PRO A 506 30.84 -10.28 5.59
N TRP A 507 31.29 -10.40 6.84
CA TRP A 507 32.14 -11.49 7.37
C TRP A 507 33.43 -11.77 6.58
N ASN A 508 33.91 -10.81 5.77
CA ASN A 508 34.99 -10.98 4.81
C ASN A 508 34.74 -12.10 3.77
N GLN A 509 33.48 -12.48 3.51
CA GLN A 509 33.10 -13.50 2.52
C GLN A 509 33.08 -12.93 1.08
N CYS A 510 34.04 -12.07 0.75
CA CYS A 510 34.22 -11.46 -0.56
C CYS A 510 35.70 -11.41 -0.95
N THR A 511 36.01 -11.12 -2.22
CA THR A 511 37.36 -10.71 -2.61
C THR A 511 37.40 -9.21 -2.91
N LYS A 512 38.27 -8.48 -2.19
CA LYS A 512 38.57 -7.06 -2.44
C LYS A 512 39.62 -6.85 -3.55
N LYS A 513 40.06 -7.91 -4.25
CA LYS A 513 41.08 -7.81 -5.32
C LYS A 513 40.63 -6.93 -6.49
N TYR A 514 39.33 -6.90 -6.79
CA TYR A 514 38.76 -6.04 -7.83
C TYR A 514 37.73 -5.09 -7.21
N PRO A 515 37.71 -3.81 -7.59
CA PRO A 515 36.78 -2.84 -7.03
C PRO A 515 35.34 -3.10 -7.53
N SER A 516 34.35 -2.51 -6.85
CA SER A 516 32.95 -2.60 -7.29
C SER A 516 32.75 -2.02 -8.69
N LYS A 517 31.91 -2.66 -9.51
CA LYS A 517 31.55 -2.14 -10.84
C LYS A 517 30.19 -1.43 -10.86
N ILE A 518 29.57 -1.23 -9.70
CA ILE A 518 28.26 -0.56 -9.57
C ILE A 518 28.43 0.94 -9.75
N ARG A 519 27.68 1.52 -10.69
CA ARG A 519 27.73 2.95 -11.03
C ARG A 519 26.85 3.75 -10.09
N ILE A 520 27.43 4.32 -9.03
CA ILE A 520 26.74 5.28 -8.16
C ILE A 520 26.84 6.69 -8.76
N SER A 521 25.70 7.35 -8.95
CA SER A 521 25.65 8.69 -9.55
C SER A 521 24.49 9.55 -9.04
N LYS A 522 24.59 10.87 -9.21
CA LYS A 522 23.53 11.85 -8.89
C LYS A 522 22.99 11.67 -7.45
N VAL A 523 23.88 11.83 -6.47
CA VAL A 523 23.56 11.68 -5.05
C VAL A 523 23.55 13.04 -4.38
N ILE A 524 22.39 13.46 -3.88
CA ILE A 524 22.19 14.72 -3.16
C ILE A 524 22.12 14.41 -1.66
N ILE A 525 23.00 15.04 -0.89
CA ILE A 525 23.09 14.94 0.58
C ILE A 525 22.88 16.35 1.13
N LYS A 526 21.75 16.61 1.79
CA LYS A 526 21.29 17.97 2.09
C LYS A 526 20.67 18.13 3.48
N ASN A 527 21.05 19.20 4.18
CA ASN A 527 20.45 19.62 5.45
C ASN A 527 20.44 18.51 6.52
N ILE A 528 21.55 17.77 6.66
CA ILE A 528 21.68 16.68 7.65
C ILE A 528 22.38 17.21 8.91
N LYS A 529 21.76 17.03 10.08
CA LYS A 529 22.23 17.66 11.33
C LYS A 529 22.16 16.72 12.53
N GLY A 530 22.97 16.99 13.55
CA GLY A 530 22.83 16.37 14.88
C GLY A 530 24.12 15.71 15.37
N THR A 531 24.01 14.53 16.00
CA THR A 531 25.13 13.86 16.68
C THR A 531 25.51 12.51 16.08
N SER A 532 26.82 12.31 15.96
CA SER A 532 27.48 11.06 15.60
C SER A 532 28.05 10.39 16.86
N ALA A 533 27.96 9.06 16.94
CA ALA A 533 28.61 8.27 17.98
C ALA A 533 30.05 7.83 17.60
N THR A 534 30.50 8.14 16.38
CA THR A 534 31.91 8.03 15.95
C THR A 534 32.42 9.36 15.39
N LYS A 535 33.74 9.49 15.21
CA LYS A 535 34.37 10.73 14.72
C LYS A 535 34.04 10.98 13.24
N GLU A 536 33.92 9.92 12.46
CA GLU A 536 33.67 9.91 11.02
C GLU A 536 32.16 10.07 10.71
N GLY A 537 31.69 11.33 10.67
CA GLY A 537 30.29 11.65 10.40
C GLY A 537 29.86 11.43 8.94
N LEU A 538 30.81 11.41 8.01
CA LEU A 538 30.60 11.23 6.57
C LEU A 538 31.69 10.32 6.00
N ILE A 539 31.29 9.18 5.43
CA ILE A 539 32.18 8.20 4.80
C ILE A 539 31.76 8.00 3.35
N LEU A 540 32.63 8.32 2.39
CA LEU A 540 32.38 8.17 0.96
C LEU A 540 33.46 7.27 0.34
N ALA A 541 33.37 5.97 0.60
CA ALA A 541 34.26 4.94 0.08
C ALA A 541 33.78 4.46 -1.30
N CYS A 542 34.00 5.28 -2.33
CA CYS A 542 33.60 4.95 -3.70
C CYS A 542 34.62 4.05 -4.42
N SER A 543 34.17 3.38 -5.48
CA SER A 543 34.98 2.45 -6.25
C SER A 543 36.12 3.14 -7.01
N SER A 544 37.33 2.58 -6.94
CA SER A 544 38.47 3.04 -7.75
C SER A 544 38.35 2.67 -9.23
N GLY A 545 37.61 1.60 -9.56
CA GLY A 545 37.32 1.20 -10.95
C GLY A 545 36.13 1.94 -11.56
N VAL A 546 35.20 2.41 -10.72
CA VAL A 546 34.00 3.16 -11.12
C VAL A 546 33.71 4.29 -10.12
N PRO A 547 34.49 5.41 -10.15
CA PRO A 547 34.31 6.54 -9.24
C PRO A 547 32.89 7.11 -9.20
N CYS A 548 32.44 7.56 -8.02
CA CYS A 548 31.11 8.18 -7.84
C CYS A 548 31.00 9.52 -8.58
N GLN A 549 29.91 9.74 -9.31
CA GLN A 549 29.73 10.91 -10.18
C GLN A 549 28.53 11.78 -9.78
N GLY A 550 28.69 13.11 -9.78
CA GLY A 550 27.59 14.04 -9.44
C GLY A 550 27.08 13.85 -8.02
N VAL A 551 28.00 13.75 -7.05
CA VAL A 551 27.66 13.80 -5.62
C VAL A 551 27.62 15.27 -5.20
N GLU A 552 26.50 15.75 -4.68
CA GLU A 552 26.33 17.11 -4.16
C GLU A 552 26.05 17.05 -2.66
N ILE A 553 26.78 17.86 -1.88
CA ILE A 553 26.73 17.85 -0.41
C ILE A 553 26.50 19.29 0.08
N SER A 554 25.47 19.47 0.91
CA SER A 554 25.06 20.78 1.39
C SER A 554 24.57 20.72 2.84
N ASN A 555 25.03 21.65 3.68
CA ASN A 555 24.58 21.81 5.07
C ASN A 555 24.56 20.50 5.88
N VAL A 556 25.73 19.87 6.03
CA VAL A 556 25.95 18.69 6.88
C VAL A 556 26.64 19.15 8.18
N ASP A 557 25.85 19.31 9.25
CA ASP A 557 26.32 19.76 10.58
C ASP A 557 26.17 18.64 11.62
N LEU A 558 27.11 17.70 11.55
CA LEU A 558 27.21 16.56 12.47
C LEU A 558 28.32 16.81 13.50
N LYS A 559 28.04 16.46 14.76
CA LYS A 559 28.97 16.61 15.88
C LYS A 559 29.31 15.28 16.55
N PHE A 560 30.58 15.09 16.90
CA PHE A 560 31.09 14.00 17.73
C PHE A 560 31.70 14.60 18.99
N ASN A 561 31.22 14.20 20.17
CA ASN A 561 31.64 14.74 21.47
C ASN A 561 31.66 16.29 21.51
N GLY A 562 30.64 16.93 20.93
CA GLY A 562 30.49 18.38 20.86
C GLY A 562 31.29 19.07 19.73
N ALA A 563 32.42 18.51 19.32
CA ALA A 563 33.22 18.97 18.19
C ALA A 563 32.59 18.58 16.83
N PRO A 564 32.92 19.26 15.71
CA PRO A 564 32.51 18.83 14.37
C PRO A 564 33.02 17.42 14.03
N ALA A 565 32.16 16.58 13.46
CA ALA A 565 32.55 15.28 12.90
C ALA A 565 33.32 15.45 11.57
N ILE A 566 34.17 14.48 11.22
CA ILE A 566 35.02 14.55 10.02
C ILE A 566 34.40 13.84 8.80
N ALA A 567 34.92 14.15 7.61
CA ALA A 567 34.61 13.44 6.37
C ALA A 567 35.83 12.66 5.84
N VAL A 568 35.61 11.40 5.45
CA VAL A 568 36.60 10.53 4.80
C VAL A 568 36.07 10.13 3.44
N CYS A 569 36.83 10.40 2.37
CA CYS A 569 36.36 10.27 1.00
C CYS A 569 37.43 9.66 0.08
N SER A 570 37.07 8.64 -0.69
CA SER A 570 37.90 8.05 -1.75
C SER A 570 37.12 7.98 -3.07
N ASN A 571 37.83 8.14 -4.19
CA ASN A 571 37.29 7.98 -5.56
C ASN A 571 35.98 8.77 -5.82
N VAL A 572 35.89 9.98 -5.27
CA VAL A 572 34.76 10.91 -5.43
C VAL A 572 35.26 12.35 -5.42
N LYS A 573 34.62 13.23 -6.19
CA LYS A 573 34.84 14.69 -6.15
C LYS A 573 33.49 15.37 -5.90
N PRO A 574 33.05 15.50 -4.64
CA PRO A 574 31.73 16.04 -4.34
C PRO A 574 31.70 17.56 -4.54
N LYS A 575 30.58 18.07 -5.06
CA LYS A 575 30.26 19.49 -5.09
C LYS A 575 29.75 19.90 -3.70
N ILE A 576 30.54 20.67 -2.97
CA ILE A 576 30.26 21.08 -1.59
C ILE A 576 29.67 22.50 -1.56
N SER A 577 28.71 22.74 -0.66
CA SER A 577 28.16 24.08 -0.40
C SER A 577 27.67 24.24 1.05
N GLY A 578 27.72 25.47 1.58
CA GLY A 578 27.38 25.74 2.98
C GLY A 578 28.31 25.03 3.97
N LYS A 579 27.79 24.70 5.15
CA LYS A 579 28.57 24.02 6.20
C LYS A 579 28.67 22.53 5.93
N VAL A 580 29.86 22.03 5.60
CA VAL A 580 30.17 20.60 5.40
C VAL A 580 31.62 20.36 5.84
N PRO A 581 31.94 19.27 6.57
CA PRO A 581 33.33 18.93 6.88
C PRO A 581 34.14 18.59 5.60
N PRO A 582 35.40 19.05 5.48
CA PRO A 582 36.20 18.81 4.28
C PRO A 582 36.53 17.32 4.12
N CYS A 583 36.38 16.80 2.90
CA CYS A 583 36.81 15.45 2.54
C CYS A 583 38.32 15.28 2.77
N THR A 584 38.68 14.40 3.69
CA THR A 584 40.04 13.89 3.86
C THR A 584 40.20 12.53 3.17
N ALA A 585 41.39 12.23 2.67
CA ALA A 585 41.67 10.89 2.14
C ALA A 585 41.64 9.85 3.28
N PRO A 586 41.32 8.57 3.01
CA PRO A 586 41.48 7.51 4.00
C PRO A 586 42.93 7.48 4.50
N ASN A 587 43.11 7.50 5.82
CA ASN A 587 44.43 7.26 6.39
C ASN A 587 44.87 5.84 6.04
N ASN A 588 46.01 5.70 5.36
CA ASN A 588 46.65 4.41 5.04
C ASN A 588 47.22 3.73 6.30
N ARG A 589 46.36 3.45 7.29
CA ARG A 589 46.61 2.44 8.31
C ARG A 589 46.60 1.10 7.61
N LYS A 590 47.78 0.57 7.33
CA LYS A 590 47.96 -0.84 7.01
C LYS A 590 47.32 -1.65 8.15
N GLN A 591 46.32 -2.46 7.82
CA GLN A 591 45.87 -3.58 8.63
C GLN A 591 46.61 -4.83 8.15
#